data_AF-A0A393SE67-F1
#
_entry.id   AF-A0A393SE67-F1
#
_cell.length_a   1.000
_cell.length_b   1.000
_cell.length_c   1.000
_cell.angle_alpha   90.00
_cell.angle_beta   90.00
_cell.angle_gamma   90.00
#
_symmetry.space_group_name_H-M   'P 1'
#
loop_
_entity.id
_entity.type
_entity.pdbx_description
1 polymer ?
#
loop_
_entity_poly.entity_id
_entity_poly.type
_entity_poly.pdbx_seq_one_letter_code
_entity_poly.pdbx_strand_id
1 'polypeptide(L)'
;MIIENTGNYVRFLGTVRLVPGTNNIDIEHAEELEQALKHPLNQYLIDSNELKVPDNLQQDSSLNDFNATKAALLVKDTFDLGALNEFLAEETTNGNRKTVIDAINKQIESISNPPQEERYVPEEDFGK
;
A
#
# COMPACT_ATOMS: atom_id res chain seq x y z
N MET A 1 -9.85 3.58 6.43
CA MET A 1 -9.60 4.81 5.64
C MET A 1 -8.39 4.57 4.78
N ILE A 2 -8.47 4.81 3.48
CA ILE A 2 -7.39 4.46 2.56
C ILE A 2 -6.41 5.63 2.36
N ILE A 3 -5.12 5.35 2.56
CA ILE A 3 -4.02 6.29 2.28
C ILE A 3 -2.98 5.59 1.41
N GLU A 4 -2.53 6.27 0.36
CA GLU A 4 -1.47 5.76 -0.51
C GLU A 4 -0.14 6.39 -0.14
N ASN A 5 0.85 5.59 0.24
CA ASN A 5 2.26 5.99 0.30
C ASN A 5 2.94 5.51 -0.97
N THR A 6 3.03 6.37 -1.98
CA THR A 6 3.63 6.01 -3.28
C THR A 6 5.17 6.08 -3.25
N GLY A 7 5.74 6.55 -2.13
CA GLY A 7 7.17 6.62 -1.92
C GLY A 7 7.80 5.25 -1.63
N ASN A 8 9.13 5.19 -1.71
CA ASN A 8 9.90 3.96 -1.52
C ASN A 8 10.19 3.61 -0.04
N TYR A 9 9.74 4.45 0.89
CA TYR A 9 10.10 4.35 2.31
C TYR A 9 8.88 4.29 3.20
N VAL A 10 9.02 3.59 4.33
CA VAL A 10 8.03 3.64 5.41
C VAL A 10 7.99 5.07 5.97
N ARG A 11 6.78 5.60 6.14
CA ARG A 11 6.54 6.91 6.74
C ARG A 11 5.84 6.73 8.09
N PHE A 12 6.14 7.63 9.02
CA PHE A 12 5.46 7.71 10.30
C PHE A 12 4.76 9.06 10.40
N LEU A 13 3.44 9.03 10.57
CA LEU A 13 2.59 10.20 10.79
C LEU A 13 2.07 10.12 12.22
N GLY A 14 2.85 10.64 13.16
CA GLY A 14 2.62 10.36 14.59
C GLY A 14 2.90 8.89 14.90
N THR A 15 1.91 8.19 15.46
CA THR A 15 1.91 6.75 15.74
C THR A 15 1.49 5.92 14.53
N VAL A 16 0.91 6.54 13.50
CA VAL A 16 0.47 5.85 12.29
C VAL A 16 1.67 5.51 11.42
N ARG A 17 1.85 4.22 11.13
CA ARG A 17 2.90 3.70 10.24
C ARG A 17 2.32 3.45 8.85
N LEU A 18 2.88 4.10 7.85
CA LEU A 18 2.52 3.90 6.44
C LEU A 18 3.62 3.13 5.71
N VAL A 19 3.31 1.91 5.28
CA VAL A 19 4.17 1.09 4.42
C VAL A 19 4.02 1.56 2.96
N PRO A 20 5.03 1.42 2.09
CA PRO A 20 4.84 1.65 0.66
C PRO A 20 3.61 0.93 0.10
N GLY A 21 2.80 1.71 -0.63
CA GLY A 21 1.53 1.30 -1.23
C GLY A 21 0.29 1.76 -0.47
N THR A 22 -0.77 0.96 -0.59
CA THR A 22 -2.09 1.29 -0.03
C THR A 22 -2.17 0.80 1.41
N ASN A 23 -2.46 1.72 2.32
CA ASN A 23 -2.60 1.45 3.74
C ASN A 23 -4.06 1.66 4.13
N ASN A 24 -4.59 0.74 4.94
CA ASN A 24 -5.89 0.89 5.58
C ASN A 24 -5.68 1.39 7.01
N ILE A 25 -6.12 2.62 7.28
CA ILE A 25 -5.98 3.26 8.58
C ILE A 25 -7.31 3.23 9.31
N ASP A 26 -7.29 2.76 10.55
CA ASP A 26 -8.46 2.73 11.41
C ASP A 26 -8.96 4.13 11.72
N ILE A 27 -10.28 4.25 11.87
CA ILE A 27 -10.94 5.53 12.13
C ILE A 27 -10.53 6.14 13.47
N GLU A 28 -10.10 5.30 14.42
CA GLU A 28 -9.60 5.74 15.73
C GLU A 28 -8.34 6.61 15.62
N HIS A 29 -7.57 6.45 14.54
CA HIS A 29 -6.37 7.24 14.27
C HIS A 29 -6.64 8.48 13.39
N ALA A 30 -7.89 8.75 13.02
CA ALA A 30 -8.24 9.82 12.07
C ALA A 30 -7.85 11.22 12.59
N GLU A 31 -8.12 11.52 13.87
CA GLU A 31 -7.77 12.82 14.45
C GLU A 31 -6.25 13.04 14.52
N GLU A 32 -5.51 12.01 14.93
CA GLU A 32 -4.05 12.06 15.01
C GLU A 32 -3.44 12.26 13.62
N LEU A 33 -3.91 11.51 12.64
CA LEU A 33 -3.51 11.64 11.26
C LEU A 33 -3.78 13.05 10.73
N GLU A 34 -4.98 13.61 10.97
CA GLU A 34 -5.32 14.96 10.53
C GLU A 34 -4.36 16.01 11.10
N GLN A 35 -3.97 15.87 12.37
CA GLN A 35 -2.98 16.77 12.98
C GLN A 35 -1.57 16.55 12.41
N ALA A 36 -1.17 15.30 12.18
CA ALA A 36 0.13 14.99 11.59
C ALA A 36 0.24 15.58 10.18
N LEU A 37 -0.82 15.51 9.36
CA LEU A 37 -0.83 16.01 7.99
C LEU A 37 -0.65 17.53 7.90
N LYS A 38 -1.02 18.30 8.94
CA LYS A 38 -0.80 19.76 9.01
C LYS A 38 0.68 20.14 9.07
N HIS A 39 1.58 19.20 9.35
CA HIS A 39 3.01 19.47 9.40
C HIS A 39 3.56 19.80 7.99
N PRO A 40 4.36 20.86 7.81
CA PRO A 40 4.83 21.30 6.47
C PRO A 40 5.55 20.21 5.67
N LEU A 41 6.27 19.31 6.33
CA LEU A 41 6.91 18.17 5.69
C LEU A 41 5.88 17.23 5.05
N ASN A 42 4.79 16.94 5.74
CA ASN A 42 3.76 16.03 5.25
C ASN A 42 2.94 16.69 4.14
N GLN A 43 2.74 18.00 4.23
CA GLN A 43 2.15 18.78 3.15
C GLN A 43 3.02 18.72 1.89
N TYR A 44 4.34 18.84 2.01
CA TYR A 44 5.25 18.68 0.88
C TYR A 44 5.14 17.28 0.24
N LEU A 45 4.99 16.22 1.03
CA LEU A 45 4.81 14.86 0.51
C LEU A 45 3.49 14.70 -0.25
N ILE A 46 2.44 15.39 0.18
CA ILE A 46 1.18 15.45 -0.56
C ILE A 46 1.36 16.20 -1.87
N ASP A 47 1.98 17.39 -1.82
CA ASP A 47 2.20 18.24 -2.99
C ASP A 47 3.11 17.55 -4.03
N SER A 48 4.05 16.69 -3.60
CA SER A 48 4.91 15.90 -4.48
C SER A 48 4.27 14.60 -4.99
N ASN A 49 3.02 14.31 -4.61
CA ASN A 49 2.32 13.04 -4.85
C ASN A 49 2.98 11.79 -4.24
N GLU A 50 3.90 11.96 -3.28
CA GLU A 50 4.47 10.84 -2.51
C GLU A 50 3.47 10.27 -1.48
N LEU A 51 2.55 11.11 -1.01
CA LEU A 51 1.47 10.72 -0.12
C LEU A 51 0.14 11.16 -0.73
N LYS A 52 -0.79 10.24 -0.98
CA LYS A 52 -2.15 10.60 -1.38
C LYS A 52 -3.11 10.31 -0.24
N VAL A 53 -3.78 11.37 0.18
CA VAL A 53 -4.78 11.36 1.25
C VAL A 53 -6.10 11.82 0.64
N PRO A 54 -7.24 11.20 0.97
CA PRO A 54 -8.53 11.69 0.52
C PRO A 54 -8.81 13.09 1.07
N ASP A 55 -9.46 13.95 0.27
CA ASP A 55 -9.82 15.32 0.66
C ASP A 55 -10.70 15.35 1.94
N ASN A 56 -11.47 14.28 2.14
CA ASN A 56 -12.21 14.01 3.36
C ASN A 56 -11.76 12.66 3.92
N LEU A 57 -11.24 12.66 5.15
CA LEU A 57 -10.77 11.44 5.84
C LEU A 57 -11.87 10.40 6.10
N GLN A 58 -13.15 10.73 5.89
CA GLN A 58 -14.24 9.73 5.91
C GLN A 58 -14.56 9.17 4.52
N GLN A 59 -13.96 9.70 3.46
CA GLN A 59 -14.11 9.21 2.10
C GLN A 59 -13.12 8.07 1.82
N ASP A 60 -13.49 7.16 0.92
CA ASP A 60 -12.66 6.02 0.50
C ASP A 60 -12.19 5.20 1.71
N SER A 61 -13.16 4.76 2.49
CA SER A 61 -12.94 4.00 3.73
C SER A 61 -12.52 2.55 3.46
N SER A 62 -12.82 2.05 2.27
CA SER A 62 -12.74 0.65 1.86
C SER A 62 -12.14 0.50 0.45
N LEU A 63 -11.51 -0.63 0.16
CA LEU A 63 -11.09 -0.97 -1.20
C LEU A 63 -12.29 -1.13 -2.15
N ASN A 64 -13.49 -1.38 -1.60
CA ASN A 64 -14.74 -1.51 -2.35
C ASN A 64 -15.30 -0.17 -2.82
N ASP A 65 -14.85 0.94 -2.23
CA ASP A 65 -15.24 2.29 -2.66
C ASP A 65 -14.64 2.65 -4.03
N PHE A 66 -13.56 1.95 -4.43
CA PHE A 66 -12.95 2.11 -5.75
C PHE A 66 -13.52 1.14 -6.78
N ASN A 67 -13.49 1.54 -8.06
CA ASN A 67 -13.77 0.60 -9.15
C ASN A 67 -12.69 -0.51 -9.23
N ALA A 68 -13.03 -1.63 -9.87
CA ALA A 68 -12.15 -2.81 -9.92
C ALA A 68 -10.77 -2.52 -10.52
N THR A 69 -10.67 -1.63 -11.51
CA THR A 69 -9.39 -1.26 -12.14
C THR A 69 -8.50 -0.48 -11.17
N LYS A 70 -9.05 0.53 -10.50
CA LYS A 70 -8.31 1.31 -9.51
C LYS A 70 -7.94 0.45 -8.30
N ALA A 71 -8.85 -0.39 -7.80
CA ALA A 71 -8.58 -1.33 -6.72
C ALA A 71 -7.41 -2.27 -7.06
N ALA A 72 -7.39 -2.85 -8.27
CA ALA A 72 -6.30 -3.72 -8.70
C ALA A 72 -4.94 -3.00 -8.79
N LEU A 73 -4.92 -1.72 -9.17
CA LEU A 73 -3.71 -0.90 -9.17
C LEU A 73 -3.21 -0.63 -7.75
N LEU A 74 -4.11 -0.22 -6.84
CA LEU A 74 -3.82 0.01 -5.43
C LEU A 74 -3.21 -1.24 -4.77
N VAL A 75 -3.78 -2.41 -5.05
CA VAL A 75 -3.29 -3.70 -4.58
C VAL A 75 -1.87 -3.99 -5.09
N LYS A 76 -1.63 -3.79 -6.39
CA LYS A 76 -0.32 -4.05 -6.99
C LYS A 76 0.80 -3.23 -6.36
N ASP A 77 0.49 -2.00 -5.95
CA ASP A 77 1.47 -1.09 -5.36
C ASP A 77 1.64 -1.33 -3.84
N THR A 78 0.85 -2.23 -3.24
CA THR A 78 0.85 -2.52 -1.79
C THR A 78 1.87 -3.59 -1.40
N PHE A 79 2.73 -3.27 -0.43
CA PHE A 79 3.74 -4.18 0.13
C PHE A 79 3.43 -4.64 1.55
N ASP A 80 2.36 -4.12 2.16
CA ASP A 80 1.92 -4.58 3.47
C ASP A 80 1.04 -5.84 3.35
N LEU A 81 1.58 -6.97 3.81
CA LEU A 81 0.83 -8.23 3.87
C LEU A 81 -0.40 -8.15 4.79
N GLY A 82 -0.36 -7.34 5.86
CA GLY A 82 -1.51 -7.16 6.74
C GLY A 82 -2.69 -6.54 5.98
N ALA A 83 -2.44 -5.40 5.35
CA ALA A 83 -3.43 -4.71 4.52
C ALA A 83 -3.96 -5.58 3.37
N LEU A 84 -3.07 -6.32 2.68
CA LEU A 84 -3.50 -7.24 1.60
C LEU A 84 -4.43 -8.35 2.10
N ASN A 85 -4.19 -8.91 3.28
CA ASN A 85 -5.07 -9.92 3.88
C ASN A 85 -6.42 -9.33 4.30
N GLU A 86 -6.44 -8.12 4.84
CA GLU A 86 -7.68 -7.38 5.14
C GLU A 86 -8.50 -7.13 3.87
N PHE A 87 -7.84 -6.63 2.81
CA PHE A 87 -8.49 -6.42 1.52
C PHE A 87 -9.05 -7.72 0.94
N LEU A 88 -8.33 -8.85 1.08
CA LEU A 88 -8.83 -10.14 0.63
C LEU A 88 -10.09 -10.56 1.40
N ALA A 89 -10.09 -10.40 2.72
CA ALA A 89 -11.24 -10.73 3.57
C ALA A 89 -12.45 -9.84 3.24
N GLU A 90 -12.24 -8.55 3.02
CA GLU A 90 -13.29 -7.61 2.64
C GLU A 90 -13.85 -7.93 1.25
N GLU A 91 -12.96 -8.18 0.28
CA GLU A 91 -13.34 -8.45 -1.09
C GLU A 91 -14.10 -9.78 -1.21
N THR A 92 -13.73 -10.80 -0.44
CA THR A 92 -14.45 -12.09 -0.42
C THR A 92 -15.79 -12.03 0.30
N THR A 93 -15.97 -11.08 1.23
CA THR A 93 -17.22 -10.94 1.99
C THR A 93 -18.23 -10.02 1.30
N ASN A 94 -17.77 -8.87 0.79
CA ASN A 94 -18.65 -7.77 0.37
C ASN A 94 -18.56 -7.41 -1.12
N GLY A 95 -17.42 -7.63 -1.77
CA GLY A 95 -17.20 -7.18 -3.16
C GLY A 95 -17.38 -8.28 -4.22
N ASN A 96 -16.85 -9.46 -3.93
CA ASN A 96 -16.79 -10.64 -4.81
C ASN A 96 -16.23 -10.36 -6.21
N ARG A 97 -15.36 -9.34 -6.36
CA ARG A 97 -14.77 -8.99 -7.66
C ARG A 97 -13.58 -9.90 -7.93
N LYS A 98 -13.79 -10.94 -8.73
CA LYS A 98 -12.75 -11.92 -9.10
C LYS A 98 -11.43 -11.29 -9.54
N THR A 99 -11.47 -10.25 -10.37
CA THR A 99 -10.26 -9.56 -10.85
C THR A 99 -9.44 -8.93 -9.73
N VAL A 100 -10.10 -8.38 -8.70
CA VAL A 100 -9.43 -7.76 -7.55
C VAL A 100 -8.87 -8.85 -6.63
N ILE A 101 -9.64 -9.91 -6.37
CA ILE A 101 -9.19 -11.08 -5.58
C ILE A 101 -7.95 -11.72 -6.21
N ASP A 102 -7.96 -11.94 -7.54
CA ASP A 102 -6.83 -12.51 -8.27
C ASP A 102 -5.60 -11.59 -8.19
N ALA A 103 -5.79 -10.26 -8.25
CA ALA A 103 -4.71 -9.29 -8.08
C ALA A 103 -4.12 -9.34 -6.65
N ILE A 104 -4.96 -9.44 -5.62
CA ILE A 104 -4.52 -9.52 -4.22
C ILE A 104 -3.70 -10.79 -3.99
N ASN A 105 -4.22 -11.94 -4.40
CA ASN A 105 -3.51 -13.22 -4.26
C ASN A 105 -2.16 -13.21 -4.98
N LYS A 106 -2.12 -12.64 -6.20
CA LYS A 106 -0.87 -12.52 -6.96
C LYS A 106 0.15 -11.63 -6.26
N GLN A 107 -0.29 -10.52 -5.66
CA GLN A 107 0.58 -9.63 -4.92
C GLN A 107 1.13 -10.32 -3.65
N ILE A 108 0.26 -10.98 -2.88
CA ILE A 108 0.67 -11.75 -1.69
C ILE A 108 1.72 -12.81 -2.05
N GLU A 109 1.50 -13.57 -3.13
CA GLU A 109 2.47 -14.56 -3.62
C GLU A 109 3.81 -13.90 -3.98
N SER A 110 3.77 -12.77 -4.70
CA SER A 110 5.01 -12.08 -5.11
C SER A 110 5.85 -11.57 -3.94
N ILE A 111 5.21 -11.21 -2.82
CA ILE A 111 5.89 -10.74 -1.60
C ILE A 111 6.38 -11.93 -0.77
N SER A 112 5.57 -12.99 -0.66
CA SER A 112 5.86 -14.15 0.19
C SER A 112 6.87 -15.11 -0.44
N ASN A 113 6.91 -15.15 -1.77
CA ASN A 113 7.76 -16.01 -2.58
C ASN A 113 8.38 -15.18 -3.71
N PRO A 114 9.30 -14.24 -3.37
CA PRO A 114 9.89 -13.36 -4.35
C PRO A 114 10.62 -14.19 -5.42
N PRO A 115 10.58 -13.76 -6.69
CA PRO A 115 11.33 -14.43 -7.74
C PRO A 115 12.81 -14.50 -7.33
N GLN A 116 13.41 -15.67 -7.51
CA GLN A 116 14.85 -15.85 -7.28
C GLN A 116 15.58 -14.88 -8.21
N GLU A 117 16.21 -13.84 -7.67
CA GLU A 117 17.14 -13.03 -8.44
C GLU A 117 18.27 -13.96 -8.91
N GLU A 118 18.58 -13.92 -10.21
CA GLU A 118 19.78 -14.56 -10.72
C GLU A 118 20.97 -13.96 -9.97
N ARG A 119 21.47 -14.69 -8.97
CA ARG A 119 22.65 -14.27 -8.23
C ARG A 119 23.76 -14.13 -9.25
N TYR A 120 24.31 -12.91 -9.36
CA TYR A 120 25.55 -12.70 -10.09
C TYR A 120 26.59 -13.70 -9.58
N VAL A 121 26.97 -14.65 -10.44
CA VAL A 121 28.09 -15.56 -10.18
C VAL A 121 29.32 -14.80 -10.65
N PRO A 122 30.21 -14.35 -9.74
CA PRO A 122 31.44 -13.69 -10.18
C PRO A 122 32.19 -14.67 -11.08
N GLU A 123 32.62 -14.23 -12.26
CA GLU A 123 33.56 -15.00 -13.07
C GLU A 123 34.77 -15.31 -12.19
N GLU A 124 35.05 -16.61 -12.00
CA GLU A 124 36.30 -17.02 -11.35
C GLU A 124 37.44 -16.47 -12.20
N ASP A 125 38.13 -15.46 -11.68
CA ASP A 125 39.37 -14.93 -12.22
C ASP A 125 40.41 -16.05 -12.13
N PHE A 126 40.39 -16.95 -13.11
CA PHE A 126 41.45 -17.92 -13.34
C PHE A 126 42.67 -17.14 -13.80
N GLY A 127 43.36 -16.55 -12.82
CA GLY A 127 44.68 -15.97 -13.00
C GLY A 127 45.57 -16.95 -13.74
N LYS A 128 45.89 -16.59 -14.98
CA LYS A 128 46.90 -17.24 -15.81
C LYS A 128 48.09 -16.30 -15.98
#